data_AF-A0A9F5J4W0-F1
#
_entry.id   AF-A0A9F5J4W0-F1
#
_cell.length_a   1.000
_cell.length_b   1.000
_cell.length_c   1.000
_cell.angle_alpha   90.00
_cell.angle_beta   90.00
_cell.angle_gamma   90.00
#
_symmetry.space_group_name_H-M   'P 1'
#
loop_
_entity.id
_entity.type
_entity.pdbx_description
1 polymer ?
#
loop_
_entity_poly.entity_id
_entity_poly.type
_entity_poly.pdbx_seq_one_letter_code
_entity_poly.pdbx_strand_id
1 'polypeptide(L)'
;MLTYRRETEQKVWEMLDLIKRERENTVAEFRELQRWLEEQEKLLLARMEETEKEIVARRDECLAKQVEELSSLDSLIEEMEEKHQQPSSKLLQDIGRILKKYQVKKPSENPVAFPLELKWRIWDYSDISVFLKGITKQFRDTLKGGLQLQKGYTKLPLTTDLKRIRVSLNCEGGQVTFSDAETAALLYTFSEAALAGETLLPSFFLNNYACLTLAP
;
A
#
# COMPACT_ATOMS: atom_id res chain seq x y z
N MET A 1 2.21 -54.31 20.31
CA MET A 1 3.36 -53.69 19.61
C MET A 1 3.04 -53.30 18.16
N LEU A 2 2.46 -54.19 17.35
CA LEU A 2 2.16 -53.90 15.93
C LEU A 2 1.07 -52.82 15.70
N THR A 3 0.08 -52.72 16.60
CA THR A 3 -0.98 -51.69 16.55
C THR A 3 -0.44 -50.29 16.83
N TYR A 4 0.41 -50.17 17.85
CA TYR A 4 1.08 -48.92 18.23
C TYR A 4 1.96 -48.35 17.11
N ARG A 5 2.69 -49.22 16.39
CA ARG A 5 3.48 -48.80 15.21
C ARG A 5 2.59 -48.19 14.14
N ARG A 6 1.49 -48.86 13.79
CA ARG A 6 0.56 -48.40 12.73
C ARG A 6 -0.11 -47.07 13.09
N GLU A 7 -0.55 -46.90 14.33
CA GLU A 7 -1.13 -45.63 14.81
C GLU A 7 -0.11 -44.48 14.76
N THR A 8 1.15 -44.78 15.08
CA THR A 8 2.24 -43.80 14.99
C THR A 8 2.50 -43.38 13.54
N GLU A 9 2.55 -44.35 12.62
CA GLU A 9 2.74 -44.11 11.19
C GLU A 9 1.59 -43.28 10.60
N GLN A 10 0.35 -43.55 11.00
CA GLN A 10 -0.82 -42.79 10.57
C GLN A 10 -0.75 -41.33 11.02
N LYS A 11 -0.44 -41.08 12.30
CA LYS A 11 -0.31 -39.71 12.83
C LYS A 11 0.81 -38.92 12.14
N VAL A 12 1.95 -39.57 11.87
CA VAL A 12 3.03 -38.94 11.11
C VAL A 12 2.56 -38.55 9.72
N TRP A 13 1.79 -39.42 9.06
CA TRP A 13 1.26 -39.12 7.72
C TRP A 13 0.29 -37.95 7.73
N GLU A 14 -0.62 -37.88 8.70
CA GLU A 14 -1.55 -36.76 8.89
C GLU A 14 -0.81 -35.43 9.13
N MET A 15 0.25 -35.45 9.96
CA MET A 15 1.08 -34.26 10.21
C MET A 15 1.83 -33.80 8.96
N LEU A 16 2.39 -34.73 8.19
CA LEU A 16 3.11 -34.42 6.95
C LEU A 16 2.17 -33.86 5.88
N ASP A 17 0.96 -34.40 5.79
CA ASP A 17 -0.07 -33.90 4.89
C ASP A 17 -0.53 -32.49 5.27
N LEU A 18 -0.71 -32.21 6.57
CA LEU A 18 -1.02 -30.86 7.05
C LEU A 18 0.09 -29.87 6.69
N ILE A 19 1.37 -30.21 6.95
CA ILE A 19 2.51 -29.35 6.59
C ILE A 19 2.52 -29.10 5.08
N LYS A 20 2.23 -30.11 4.26
CA LYS A 20 2.18 -29.98 2.82
C LYS A 20 1.08 -28.99 2.40
N ARG A 21 -0.13 -29.12 2.94
CA ARG A 21 -1.25 -28.20 2.67
C ARG A 21 -0.93 -26.77 3.10
N GLU A 22 -0.41 -26.58 4.31
CA GLU A 22 -0.03 -25.24 4.80
C GLU A 22 1.09 -24.60 3.97
N ARG A 23 2.02 -25.41 3.46
CA ARG A 23 3.05 -24.93 2.53
C ARG A 23 2.45 -24.45 1.21
N GLU A 24 1.53 -25.23 0.63
CA GLU A 24 0.83 -24.85 -0.61
C GLU A 24 -0.01 -23.58 -0.41
N ASN A 25 -0.74 -23.49 0.71
CA ASN A 25 -1.51 -22.32 1.10
C ASN A 25 -0.64 -21.07 1.23
N THR A 26 0.46 -21.16 1.99
CA THR A 26 1.42 -20.05 2.15
C THR A 26 1.93 -19.56 0.80
N VAL A 27 2.29 -20.47 -0.11
CA VAL A 27 2.74 -20.10 -1.46
C VAL A 27 1.64 -19.39 -2.25
N ALA A 28 0.38 -19.83 -2.14
CA ALA A 28 -0.74 -19.21 -2.84
C ALA A 28 -0.99 -17.76 -2.38
N GLU A 29 -1.03 -17.53 -1.06
CA GLU A 29 -1.23 -16.21 -0.45
C GLU A 29 -0.15 -15.20 -0.89
N PHE A 30 1.13 -15.60 -0.87
CA PHE A 30 2.21 -14.75 -1.34
C PHE A 30 2.11 -14.41 -2.83
N ARG A 31 1.71 -15.38 -3.67
CA ARG A 31 1.51 -15.15 -5.11
C ARG A 31 0.34 -14.22 -5.40
N GLU A 32 -0.72 -14.29 -4.60
CA GLU A 32 -1.85 -13.37 -4.72
C GLU A 32 -1.43 -11.95 -4.38
N LEU A 33 -0.73 -11.76 -3.26
CA LEU A 33 -0.20 -10.47 -2.87
C LEU A 33 0.75 -9.88 -3.93
N GLN A 34 1.65 -10.70 -4.49
CA GLN A 34 2.56 -10.28 -5.56
C GLN A 34 1.80 -9.79 -6.81
N ARG A 35 0.82 -10.57 -7.29
CA ARG A 35 0.00 -10.18 -8.45
C ARG A 35 -0.75 -8.87 -8.21
N TRP A 36 -1.32 -8.70 -7.02
CA TRP A 36 -2.01 -7.47 -6.66
C TRP A 36 -1.07 -6.26 -6.68
N LEU A 37 0.13 -6.40 -6.10
CA LEU A 37 1.14 -5.33 -6.09
C LEU A 37 1.58 -4.95 -7.50
N GLU A 38 1.84 -5.93 -8.37
CA GLU A 38 2.20 -5.68 -9.76
C GLU A 38 1.09 -4.93 -10.53
N GLU A 39 -0.17 -5.25 -10.27
CA GLU A 39 -1.30 -4.56 -10.89
C GLU A 39 -1.41 -3.11 -10.43
N GLN A 40 -1.24 -2.85 -9.12
CA GLN A 40 -1.24 -1.49 -8.59
C GLN A 40 -0.06 -0.65 -9.11
N GLU A 41 1.12 -1.26 -9.26
CA GLU A 41 2.29 -0.60 -9.87
C GLU A 41 1.99 -0.18 -11.32
N LYS A 42 1.46 -1.09 -12.15
CA LYS A 42 1.09 -0.80 -13.54
C LYS A 42 0.05 0.32 -13.63
N LEU A 43 -0.97 0.30 -12.78
CA LEU A 43 -2.01 1.33 -12.75
C LEU A 43 -1.43 2.71 -12.43
N LEU A 44 -0.56 2.80 -11.43
CA LEU A 44 0.09 4.06 -11.05
C LEU A 44 0.98 4.60 -12.17
N LEU A 45 1.78 3.73 -12.80
CA LEU A 45 2.64 4.08 -13.93
C LEU A 45 1.82 4.57 -15.14
N ALA A 46 0.72 3.89 -15.48
CA ALA A 46 -0.16 4.31 -16.56
C ALA A 46 -0.76 5.70 -16.33
N ARG A 47 -1.15 6.00 -15.09
CA ARG A 47 -1.68 7.32 -14.69
C ARG A 47 -0.62 8.42 -14.80
N MET A 48 0.62 8.12 -14.44
CA MET A 48 1.76 9.03 -14.62
C MET A 48 2.02 9.31 -16.10
N GLU A 49 2.03 8.27 -16.94
CA GLU A 49 2.21 8.39 -18.39
C GLU A 49 1.10 9.24 -19.04
N GLU A 50 -0.15 9.07 -18.61
CA GLU A 50 -1.26 9.92 -19.07
C GLU A 50 -1.06 11.38 -18.69
N THR A 51 -0.53 11.65 -17.49
CA THR A 51 -0.22 13.01 -17.04
C THR A 51 0.91 13.63 -17.86
N GLU A 52 1.94 12.85 -18.18
CA GLU A 52 3.03 13.29 -19.08
C GLU A 52 2.49 13.65 -20.46
N LYS A 53 1.63 12.80 -21.03
CA LYS A 53 0.96 13.07 -22.33
C LYS A 53 0.13 14.35 -22.28
N GLU A 54 -0.62 14.60 -21.21
CA GLU A 54 -1.39 15.85 -21.04
C GLU A 54 -0.47 17.08 -21.04
N ILE A 55 0.68 17.01 -20.35
CA ILE A 55 1.65 18.11 -20.29
C ILE A 55 2.24 18.39 -21.68
N VAL A 56 2.65 17.35 -22.40
CA VAL A 56 3.20 17.46 -23.75
C VAL A 56 2.18 18.05 -24.72
N ALA A 57 0.94 17.56 -24.69
CA ALA A 57 -0.13 18.06 -25.55
C ALA A 57 -0.41 19.56 -25.31
N ARG A 58 -0.46 20.00 -24.03
CA ARG A 58 -0.65 21.41 -23.69
C ARG A 58 0.51 22.29 -24.14
N ARG A 59 1.75 21.81 -24.02
CA ARG A 59 2.94 22.50 -24.56
C ARG A 59 2.80 22.69 -26.06
N ASP A 60 2.46 21.64 -26.79
CA ASP A 60 2.39 21.67 -28.25
C ASP A 60 1.27 22.60 -28.74
N GLU A 61 0.11 22.59 -28.08
CA GLU A 61 -0.99 23.52 -28.34
C GLU A 61 -0.56 24.99 -28.11
N CYS A 62 0.18 25.25 -27.03
CA CYS A 62 0.70 26.58 -26.72
C CYS A 62 1.71 27.06 -27.76
N LEU A 63 2.66 26.20 -28.14
CA LEU A 63 3.66 26.51 -29.18
C LEU A 63 3.01 26.75 -30.54
N ALA A 64 1.98 25.97 -30.91
CA ALA A 64 1.25 26.17 -32.15
C ALA A 64 0.57 27.55 -32.22
N LYS A 65 -0.10 27.97 -31.14
CA LYS A 65 -0.70 29.32 -31.04
C LYS A 65 0.33 30.42 -31.17
N GLN A 66 1.50 30.26 -30.53
CA GLN A 66 2.60 31.23 -30.65
C GLN A 66 3.13 31.32 -32.08
N VAL A 67 3.27 30.19 -32.79
CA VAL A 67 3.72 30.18 -34.19
C VAL A 67 2.71 30.87 -35.11
N GLU A 68 1.41 30.64 -34.91
CA GLU A 68 0.35 31.34 -35.65
C GLU A 68 0.37 32.84 -35.38
N GLU A 69 0.56 33.25 -34.12
CA GLU A 69 0.69 34.66 -33.74
C GLU A 69 1.90 35.32 -34.39
N LEU A 70 3.05 34.64 -34.40
CA LEU A 70 4.28 35.10 -35.06
C LEU A 70 4.08 35.23 -36.57
N SER A 71 3.52 34.22 -37.24
CA SER A 71 3.22 34.29 -38.69
C SER A 71 2.24 35.41 -39.03
N SER A 72 1.27 35.66 -38.15
CA SER A 72 0.34 36.78 -38.29
C SER A 72 1.02 38.14 -38.08
N LEU A 73 2.08 38.23 -37.26
CA LEU A 73 2.89 39.44 -37.12
C LEU A 73 3.82 39.62 -38.32
N ASP A 74 4.47 38.56 -38.80
CA ASP A 74 5.35 38.59 -39.98
C ASP A 74 4.59 39.09 -41.22
N SER A 75 3.42 38.52 -41.50
CA SER A 75 2.57 38.98 -42.62
C SER A 75 2.13 40.44 -42.49
N LEU A 76 1.95 40.93 -41.27
CA LEU A 76 1.59 42.32 -41.01
C LEU A 76 2.78 43.26 -41.22
N ILE A 77 3.99 42.83 -40.84
CA ILE A 77 5.24 43.55 -41.11
C ILE A 77 5.46 43.65 -42.61
N GLU A 78 5.32 42.54 -43.35
CA GLU A 78 5.42 42.53 -44.81
C GLU A 78 4.41 43.50 -45.48
N GLU A 79 3.15 43.50 -45.03
CA GLU A 79 2.12 44.43 -45.52
C GLU A 79 2.49 45.90 -45.26
N MET A 80 3.08 46.21 -44.09
CA MET A 80 3.58 47.55 -43.80
C MET A 80 4.74 47.95 -44.70
N GLU A 81 5.71 47.06 -44.88
CA GLU A 81 6.89 47.29 -45.70
C GLU A 81 6.50 47.55 -47.16
N GLU A 82 5.56 46.77 -47.72
CA GLU A 82 5.04 46.97 -49.07
C GLU A 82 4.33 48.32 -49.20
N LYS A 83 3.49 48.68 -48.22
CA LYS A 83 2.72 49.93 -48.23
C LYS A 83 3.62 51.16 -48.06
N HIS A 84 4.69 51.07 -47.29
CA HIS A 84 5.69 52.12 -47.15
C HIS A 84 6.37 52.46 -48.49
N GLN A 85 6.52 51.49 -49.40
CA GLN A 85 7.11 51.73 -50.73
C GLN A 85 6.18 52.44 -51.71
N GLN A 86 4.91 52.70 -51.36
CA GLN A 86 3.93 53.31 -52.26
C GLN A 86 3.91 54.86 -52.18
N PRO A 87 3.44 55.56 -53.23
CA PRO A 87 3.25 57.01 -53.18
C PRO A 87 2.29 57.43 -52.07
N SER A 88 2.56 58.56 -51.41
CA SER A 88 1.79 59.02 -50.22
C SER A 88 0.29 59.13 -50.46
N SER A 89 -0.15 59.40 -51.69
CA SER A 89 -1.57 59.47 -52.07
C SER A 89 -2.31 58.15 -51.95
N LYS A 90 -1.67 57.01 -52.25
CA LYS A 90 -2.25 55.67 -52.06
C LYS A 90 -2.23 55.23 -50.60
N LEU A 91 -1.14 55.53 -49.89
CA LEU A 91 -1.01 55.22 -48.47
C LEU A 91 -2.15 55.86 -47.65
N LEU A 92 -2.46 57.13 -47.92
CA LEU A 92 -3.51 57.87 -47.22
C LEU A 92 -4.93 57.33 -47.48
N GLN A 93 -5.17 56.66 -48.62
CA GLN A 93 -6.46 56.02 -48.89
C GLN A 93 -6.67 54.75 -48.05
N ASP A 94 -5.61 54.00 -47.75
CA ASP A 94 -5.69 52.69 -47.11
C ASP A 94 -5.46 52.70 -45.58
N ILE A 95 -4.97 53.81 -45.02
CA ILE A 95 -4.45 53.89 -43.64
C ILE A 95 -5.49 53.51 -42.57
N GLY A 96 -6.77 53.85 -42.80
CA GLY A 96 -7.85 53.53 -41.87
C GLY A 96 -8.14 52.02 -41.77
N ARG A 97 -7.99 51.29 -42.87
CA ARG A 97 -8.17 49.83 -42.92
C ARG A 97 -7.02 49.12 -42.21
N ILE A 98 -5.81 49.61 -42.43
CA ILE A 98 -4.58 49.14 -41.80
C ILE A 98 -4.72 49.29 -40.27
N LEU A 99 -4.96 50.51 -39.77
CA LEU A 99 -5.08 50.79 -38.32
C LEU A 99 -6.17 49.96 -37.63
N LYS A 100 -7.29 49.69 -38.31
CA LYS A 100 -8.37 48.85 -37.77
C LYS A 100 -7.92 47.39 -37.58
N LYS A 101 -7.02 46.88 -38.43
CA LYS A 101 -6.43 45.54 -38.33
C LYS A 101 -5.51 45.42 -37.09
N TYR A 102 -4.79 46.49 -36.73
CA TYR A 102 -3.92 46.52 -35.53
C TYR A 102 -4.69 46.52 -34.22
N GLN A 103 -5.83 47.24 -34.15
CA GLN A 103 -6.58 47.39 -32.90
C GLN A 103 -7.30 46.10 -32.43
N VAL A 104 -7.38 45.06 -33.28
CA VAL A 104 -8.09 43.80 -32.95
C VAL A 104 -7.20 42.82 -32.18
N LYS A 105 -5.87 42.95 -32.19
CA LYS A 105 -4.98 42.04 -31.46
C LYS A 105 -4.94 42.40 -29.97
N LYS A 106 -5.76 41.71 -29.16
CA LYS A 106 -5.57 41.66 -27.70
C LYS A 106 -4.22 40.98 -27.40
N PRO A 107 -3.53 41.39 -26.32
CA PRO A 107 -2.40 40.62 -25.80
C PRO A 107 -2.88 39.19 -25.51
N SER A 108 -2.20 38.18 -26.02
CA SER A 108 -2.50 36.79 -25.70
C SER A 108 -2.31 36.56 -24.20
N GLU A 109 -3.22 35.79 -23.59
CA GLU A 109 -3.06 35.33 -22.22
C GLU A 109 -1.75 34.55 -22.08
N ASN A 110 -1.07 34.74 -20.94
CA ASN A 110 0.29 34.25 -20.73
C ASN A 110 0.42 32.76 -21.15
N PRO A 111 1.20 32.45 -22.21
CA PRO A 111 1.25 31.12 -22.81
C PRO A 111 1.76 30.03 -21.85
N VAL A 112 2.46 30.40 -20.77
CA VAL A 112 3.22 29.48 -19.91
C VAL A 112 2.41 28.99 -18.68
N ALA A 113 1.16 29.45 -18.51
CA ALA A 113 0.38 29.11 -17.32
C ALA A 113 -0.22 27.68 -17.41
N PHE A 114 0.50 26.69 -16.89
CA PHE A 114 -0.08 25.36 -16.67
C PHE A 114 -1.18 25.41 -15.61
N PRO A 115 -2.27 24.64 -15.77
CA PRO A 115 -3.31 24.48 -14.76
C PRO A 115 -2.74 24.02 -13.42
N LEU A 116 -3.29 24.56 -12.34
CA LEU A 116 -2.87 24.19 -10.98
C LEU A 116 -3.15 22.70 -10.72
N GLU A 117 -4.21 22.16 -11.29
CA GLU A 117 -4.62 20.75 -11.18
C GLU A 117 -3.50 19.80 -11.61
N LEU A 118 -2.72 20.15 -12.65
CA LEU A 118 -1.59 19.34 -13.10
C LEU A 118 -0.43 19.38 -12.09
N LYS A 119 -0.16 20.55 -11.50
CA LYS A 119 0.87 20.69 -10.46
C LYS A 119 0.51 19.88 -9.22
N TRP A 120 -0.77 19.90 -8.82
CA TRP A 120 -1.26 19.11 -7.69
C TRP A 120 -1.09 17.61 -7.93
N ARG A 121 -1.47 17.08 -9.10
CA ARG A 121 -1.27 15.65 -9.43
C ARG A 121 0.19 15.22 -9.35
N ILE A 122 1.12 16.04 -9.84
CA ILE A 122 2.56 15.74 -9.77
C ILE A 122 3.02 15.67 -8.30
N TRP A 123 2.49 16.55 -7.46
CA TRP A 123 2.79 16.52 -6.03
C TRP A 123 2.21 15.28 -5.36
N ASP A 124 0.98 14.90 -5.67
CA ASP A 124 0.34 13.66 -5.17
C ASP A 124 1.19 12.41 -5.44
N TYR A 125 1.83 12.33 -6.62
CA TYR A 125 2.74 11.22 -6.94
C TYR A 125 3.95 11.15 -6.01
N SER A 126 4.47 12.30 -5.57
CA SER A 126 5.57 12.35 -4.61
C SER A 126 5.12 11.83 -3.25
N ASP A 127 3.92 12.20 -2.80
CA ASP A 127 3.34 11.75 -1.54
C ASP A 127 3.05 10.24 -1.55
N ILE A 128 2.56 9.71 -2.67
CA ILE A 128 2.36 8.27 -2.86
C ILE A 128 3.67 7.50 -2.65
N SER A 129 4.81 8.01 -3.14
CA SER A 129 6.10 7.34 -2.97
C SER A 129 6.52 7.25 -1.49
N VAL A 130 6.21 8.27 -0.69
CA VAL A 130 6.47 8.30 0.76
C VAL A 130 5.54 7.33 1.47
N PHE A 131 4.26 7.35 1.12
CA PHE A 131 3.25 6.42 1.63
C PHE A 131 3.64 4.95 1.39
N LEU A 132 4.04 4.59 0.16
CA LEU A 132 4.46 3.24 -0.20
C LEU A 132 5.66 2.78 0.64
N LYS A 133 6.65 3.64 0.87
CA LYS A 133 7.79 3.33 1.75
C LYS A 133 7.34 3.02 3.18
N GLY A 134 6.38 3.79 3.69
CA GLY A 134 5.79 3.58 5.02
C GLY A 134 5.10 2.22 5.14
N ILE A 135 4.18 1.91 4.22
CA ILE A 135 3.46 0.63 4.21
C ILE A 135 4.41 -0.55 4.04
N THR A 136 5.40 -0.44 3.14
CA THR A 136 6.38 -1.52 2.92
C THR A 136 7.19 -1.81 4.19
N LYS A 137 7.54 -0.78 4.95
CA LYS A 137 8.20 -0.94 6.24
C LYS A 137 7.30 -1.67 7.23
N GLN A 138 6.06 -1.18 7.41
CA GLN A 138 5.10 -1.80 8.31
C GLN A 138 4.85 -3.28 7.98
N PHE A 139 4.67 -3.60 6.69
CA PHE A 139 4.47 -4.97 6.24
C PHE A 139 5.65 -5.89 6.63
N ARG A 140 6.89 -5.44 6.42
CA ARG A 140 8.09 -6.20 6.81
C ARG A 140 8.17 -6.42 8.32
N ASP A 141 7.89 -5.38 9.10
CA ASP A 141 7.94 -5.43 10.55
C ASP A 141 6.89 -6.41 11.10
N THR A 142 5.66 -6.33 10.61
CA THR A 142 4.56 -7.24 10.95
C THR A 142 4.88 -8.69 10.58
N LEU A 143 5.38 -8.92 9.35
CA LEU A 143 5.73 -10.28 8.90
C LEU A 143 6.85 -10.88 9.75
N LYS A 144 7.88 -10.09 10.09
CA LYS A 144 8.97 -10.52 10.95
C LYS A 144 8.51 -10.79 12.40
N GLY A 145 7.53 -10.04 12.89
CA GLY A 145 6.88 -10.29 14.18
C GLY A 145 6.14 -11.63 14.19
N GLY A 146 5.28 -11.86 13.19
CA GLY A 146 4.50 -13.10 13.07
C GLY A 146 5.38 -14.36 12.99
N LEU A 147 6.51 -14.30 12.29
CA LEU A 147 7.45 -15.43 12.20
C LEU A 147 8.19 -15.72 13.52
N GLN A 148 8.35 -14.73 14.40
CA GLN A 148 9.01 -14.90 15.70
C GLN A 148 8.10 -15.52 16.76
N LEU A 149 6.78 -15.32 16.67
CA LEU A 149 5.76 -15.90 17.56
C LEU A 149 5.68 -17.45 17.53
N GLN A 150 6.38 -18.12 16.60
CA GLN A 150 6.48 -19.59 16.58
C GLN A 150 7.40 -20.19 17.67
N LYS A 151 8.05 -19.38 18.52
CA LYS A 151 8.89 -19.87 19.63
C LYS A 151 8.22 -19.61 20.98
N GLY A 152 7.43 -20.56 21.50
CA GLY A 152 6.89 -20.39 22.85
C GLY A 152 5.98 -21.48 23.39
N TYR A 153 6.19 -22.76 23.07
CA TYR A 153 5.47 -23.83 23.77
C TYR A 153 6.25 -24.24 25.02
N THR A 154 5.78 -23.81 26.19
CA THR A 154 6.29 -24.33 27.47
C THR A 154 5.69 -25.71 27.70
N LYS A 155 6.49 -26.76 27.50
CA LYS A 155 6.07 -28.13 27.85
C LYS A 155 6.04 -28.26 29.37
N LEU A 156 4.85 -28.31 29.94
CA LEU A 156 4.67 -28.55 31.37
C LEU A 156 4.85 -30.05 31.64
N PRO A 157 5.82 -30.47 32.48
CA PRO A 157 5.95 -31.85 32.88
C PRO A 157 4.79 -32.20 33.83
N LEU A 158 3.79 -32.90 33.31
CA LEU A 158 2.72 -33.48 34.12
C LEU A 158 3.22 -34.81 34.68
N THR A 159 3.29 -34.92 36.01
CA THR A 159 3.68 -36.15 36.72
C THR A 159 2.51 -37.13 36.89
N THR A 160 1.28 -36.67 36.65
CA THR A 160 0.03 -37.40 36.90
C THR A 160 -1.01 -37.07 35.83
N ASP A 161 -2.02 -37.93 35.67
CA ASP A 161 -3.14 -37.70 34.77
C ASP A 161 -3.97 -36.49 35.23
N LEU A 162 -3.79 -35.37 34.53
CA LEU A 162 -4.46 -34.11 34.84
C LEU A 162 -5.92 -34.15 34.38
N LYS A 163 -6.87 -34.22 35.32
CA LYS A 163 -8.31 -34.31 35.02
C LYS A 163 -9.02 -32.96 34.98
N ARG A 164 -8.61 -32.02 35.84
CA ARG A 164 -9.22 -30.70 35.97
C ARG A 164 -8.15 -29.66 36.28
N ILE A 165 -8.17 -28.55 35.53
CA ILE A 165 -7.29 -27.40 35.74
C ILE A 165 -8.05 -26.34 36.52
N ARG A 166 -7.46 -25.83 37.59
CA ARG A 166 -7.91 -24.62 38.28
C ARG A 166 -7.10 -23.44 37.77
N VAL A 167 -7.82 -22.40 37.33
CA VAL A 167 -7.25 -21.12 36.96
C VAL A 167 -7.53 -20.14 38.09
N SER A 168 -6.50 -19.45 38.56
CA SER A 168 -6.66 -18.40 39.57
C SER A 168 -6.03 -17.10 39.07
N LEU A 169 -6.80 -16.03 39.19
CA LEU A 169 -6.41 -14.68 38.80
C LEU A 169 -6.09 -13.88 40.05
N ASN A 170 -4.85 -13.41 40.16
CA ASN A 170 -4.43 -12.47 41.17
C ASN A 170 -4.26 -11.09 40.52
N CYS A 171 -5.31 -10.27 40.61
CA CYS A 171 -5.33 -8.94 39.98
C CYS A 171 -4.32 -7.98 40.61
N GLU A 172 -4.10 -8.03 41.93
CA GLU A 172 -3.17 -7.15 42.63
C GLU A 172 -1.71 -7.49 42.31
N GLY A 173 -1.41 -8.78 42.13
CA GLY A 173 -0.07 -9.26 41.77
C GLY A 173 0.18 -9.40 40.27
N GLY A 174 -0.80 -9.07 39.41
CA GLY A 174 -0.70 -9.22 37.95
C GLY A 174 -0.39 -10.66 37.51
N GLN A 175 -0.96 -11.66 38.17
CA GLN A 175 -0.62 -13.07 37.96
C GLN A 175 -1.82 -13.93 37.56
N VAL A 176 -1.58 -14.89 36.67
CA VAL A 176 -2.49 -15.98 36.35
C VAL A 176 -1.80 -17.31 36.64
N THR A 177 -2.35 -18.09 37.57
CA THR A 177 -1.79 -19.38 37.97
C THR A 177 -2.67 -20.52 37.51
N PHE A 178 -2.05 -21.54 36.94
CA PHE A 178 -2.66 -22.82 36.58
C PHE A 178 -2.23 -23.87 37.60
N SER A 179 -3.20 -24.57 38.19
CA SER A 179 -2.95 -25.64 39.16
C SER A 179 -3.81 -26.87 38.86
N ASP A 180 -3.36 -28.04 39.30
CA ASP A 180 -4.19 -29.24 39.35
C ASP A 180 -5.30 -29.01 40.39
N ALA A 181 -6.56 -29.09 39.96
CA ALA A 181 -7.68 -28.84 40.85
C ALA A 181 -7.89 -29.93 41.92
N GLU A 182 -7.35 -31.13 41.71
CA GLU A 182 -7.48 -32.26 42.62
C GLU A 182 -6.35 -32.27 43.67
N THR A 183 -5.11 -32.01 43.24
CA THR A 183 -3.94 -32.07 44.14
C THR A 183 -3.47 -30.70 44.64
N ALA A 184 -4.03 -29.62 44.10
CA ALA A 184 -3.56 -28.24 44.28
C ALA A 184 -2.10 -28.00 43.86
N ALA A 185 -1.49 -28.93 43.11
CA ALA A 185 -0.14 -28.78 42.60
C ALA A 185 -0.09 -27.63 41.58
N LEU A 186 0.86 -26.70 41.75
CA LEU A 186 1.08 -25.62 40.80
C LEU A 186 1.65 -26.18 39.49
N LEU A 187 0.98 -25.89 38.38
CA LEU A 187 1.42 -26.27 37.04
C LEU A 187 2.28 -25.16 36.42
N TYR A 188 1.76 -23.92 36.43
CA TYR A 188 2.45 -22.78 35.83
C TYR A 188 1.91 -21.44 36.35
N THR A 189 2.77 -20.41 36.36
CA THR A 189 2.39 -19.04 36.69
C THR A 189 2.81 -18.11 35.58
N PHE A 190 1.86 -17.36 35.01
CA PHE A 190 2.15 -16.16 34.23
C PHE A 190 2.17 -14.96 35.17
N SER A 191 3.18 -14.12 35.04
CA SER A 191 3.32 -12.86 35.77
C SER A 191 3.27 -11.68 34.82
N GLU A 192 2.92 -10.49 35.30
CA GLU A 192 2.82 -9.25 34.53
C GLU A 192 4.04 -8.96 33.65
N ALA A 193 5.26 -9.25 34.12
CA ALA A 193 6.49 -9.12 33.34
C ALA A 193 6.54 -10.03 32.08
N ALA A 194 5.78 -11.12 32.08
CA ALA A 194 5.63 -12.05 30.96
C ALA A 194 4.44 -11.69 30.05
N LEU A 195 3.65 -10.67 30.40
CA LEU A 195 2.36 -10.34 29.79
C LEU A 195 2.25 -8.88 29.33
N ALA A 196 3.37 -8.15 29.29
CA ALA A 196 3.41 -6.70 29.17
C ALA A 196 2.54 -6.14 28.03
N GLY A 197 1.31 -5.75 28.35
CA GLY A 197 0.34 -5.16 27.43
C GLY A 197 -0.39 -6.14 26.50
N GLU A 198 -0.22 -7.46 26.67
CA GLU A 198 -0.81 -8.47 25.78
C GLU A 198 -2.07 -9.12 26.37
N THR A 199 -3.09 -9.34 25.53
CA THR A 199 -4.27 -10.11 25.91
C THR A 199 -3.88 -11.59 26.08
N LEU A 200 -4.03 -12.12 27.29
CA LEU A 200 -3.84 -13.54 27.56
C LEU A 200 -4.93 -14.39 26.90
N LEU A 201 -4.54 -15.21 25.92
CA LEU A 201 -5.38 -16.23 25.31
C LEU A 201 -4.87 -17.63 25.69
N PRO A 202 -5.32 -18.21 26.83
CA PRO A 202 -4.86 -19.52 27.25
C PRO A 202 -5.39 -20.59 26.29
N SER A 203 -4.51 -21.09 25.43
CA SER A 203 -4.77 -22.19 24.50
C SER A 203 -4.11 -23.47 25.04
N PHE A 204 -4.92 -24.50 25.27
CA PHE A 204 -4.43 -25.78 25.79
C PHE A 204 -4.41 -26.83 24.67
N PHE A 205 -3.23 -27.38 24.38
CA PHE A 205 -3.07 -28.51 23.47
C PHE A 205 -2.90 -29.79 24.28
N LEU A 206 -3.96 -30.61 24.37
CA LEU A 206 -3.94 -31.92 25.02
C LEU A 206 -3.50 -32.99 24.01
N ASN A 207 -2.34 -33.60 24.23
CA ASN A 207 -1.88 -34.70 23.39
C ASN A 207 -2.79 -35.94 23.59
N ASN A 208 -3.64 -36.19 22.59
CA ASN A 208 -4.29 -37.44 22.22
C ASN A 208 -5.34 -38.12 23.12
N TYR A 209 -5.70 -37.70 24.34
CA TYR A 209 -6.74 -38.44 25.11
C TYR A 209 -7.67 -37.65 26.05
N ALA A 210 -7.87 -36.33 25.91
CA ALA A 210 -8.84 -35.64 26.78
C ALA A 210 -9.56 -34.45 26.13
N CYS A 211 -10.84 -34.32 26.49
CA CYS A 211 -11.69 -33.15 26.25
C CYS A 211 -11.73 -32.32 27.53
N LEU A 212 -11.41 -31.02 27.44
CA LEU A 212 -11.53 -30.09 28.58
C LEU A 212 -12.85 -29.33 28.42
N THR A 213 -13.84 -29.64 29.26
CA THR A 213 -15.08 -28.86 29.31
C THR A 213 -14.89 -27.73 30.31
N LEU A 214 -15.00 -26.49 29.83
CA LEU A 214 -15.16 -25.34 30.71
C LEU A 214 -16.60 -25.35 31.23
N ALA A 215 -16.79 -25.83 32.46
CA ALA A 215 -18.04 -25.62 33.17
C ALA A 215 -18.06 -24.17 33.70
N PRO A 216 -19.21 -23.49 33.66
CA PRO A 216 -19.37 -22.13 34.18
C PRO A 216 -19.11 -22.04 35.70
#